data_AF-A0A2M8EUV2-F1
#
_entry.id   AF-A0A2M8EUV2-F1
#
_cell.length_a   1.000
_cell.length_b   1.000
_cell.length_c   1.000
_cell.angle_alpha   90.00
_cell.angle_beta   90.00
_cell.angle_gamma   90.00
#
_symmetry.space_group_name_H-M   'P 1'
#
loop_
_entity.id
_entity.type
_entity.pdbx_description
1 polymer ?
#
loop_
_entity_poly.entity_id
_entity_poly.type
_entity_poly.pdbx_seq_one_letter_code
_entity_poly.pdbx_strand_id
1 'polypeptide(L)'
;MLFVRNKFIYKGEKMKKLTKGFTLIELLVVISIIGILASLALTSYGGAQKQARDTQRRSDLGQYRNGLEAYAASNNGLYPVHAAAYDTSGFCGGGVLSSYLSSCPPDPITTNTYYYISDAGGTKFILYANLETDYYWYVCSTGKSDKTVTDTAPNIATCP
;
A
#
# COMPACT_ATOMS: atom_id res chain seq x y z
N MET A 1 20.59 -39.25 -82.97
CA MET A 1 21.05 -38.00 -82.32
C MET A 1 20.85 -38.18 -80.82
N LEU A 2 21.94 -38.24 -80.07
CA LEU A 2 21.95 -38.54 -78.63
C LEU A 2 21.23 -37.44 -77.84
N PHE A 3 20.42 -37.83 -76.85
CA PHE A 3 20.08 -36.96 -75.73
C PHE A 3 20.54 -37.63 -74.43
N VAL A 4 21.71 -37.21 -73.97
CA VAL A 4 22.26 -37.50 -72.65
C VAL A 4 21.37 -36.82 -71.62
N ARG A 5 20.73 -37.58 -70.72
CA ARG A 5 20.14 -37.04 -69.50
C ARG A 5 21.03 -37.41 -68.32
N ASN A 6 21.76 -36.40 -67.87
CA ASN A 6 22.68 -36.43 -66.75
C ASN A 6 21.90 -36.77 -65.47
N LYS A 7 22.23 -37.88 -64.80
CA LYS A 7 21.59 -38.31 -63.55
C LYS A 7 22.36 -37.65 -62.39
N PHE A 8 21.94 -36.46 -61.96
CA PHE A 8 22.47 -35.81 -60.76
C PHE A 8 22.02 -36.60 -59.52
N ILE A 9 22.95 -37.32 -58.89
CA ILE A 9 22.73 -38.06 -57.64
C ILE A 9 22.81 -37.07 -56.48
N TYR A 10 21.66 -36.73 -55.87
CA TYR A 10 21.63 -36.01 -54.59
C TYR A 10 21.93 -36.98 -53.45
N LYS A 11 23.16 -36.94 -52.93
CA LYS A 11 23.54 -37.65 -51.71
C LYS A 11 23.04 -36.85 -50.51
N GLY A 12 21.84 -37.20 -50.02
CA GLY A 12 21.27 -36.58 -48.82
C GLY A 12 22.02 -37.01 -47.56
N GLU A 13 22.96 -36.20 -47.08
CA GLU A 13 23.57 -36.40 -45.77
C GLU A 13 22.53 -36.09 -44.67
N LYS A 14 22.14 -37.13 -43.92
CA LYS A 14 21.23 -36.99 -42.78
C LYS A 14 21.95 -36.25 -41.65
N MET A 15 21.59 -34.99 -41.44
CA MET A 15 21.95 -34.21 -40.25
C MET A 15 21.43 -34.91 -38.99
N LYS A 16 22.32 -35.52 -38.20
CA LYS A 16 21.98 -36.05 -36.87
C LYS A 16 21.61 -34.89 -35.95
N LYS A 17 20.32 -34.71 -35.67
CA LYS A 17 19.88 -33.80 -34.60
C LYS A 17 20.38 -34.37 -33.27
N LEU A 18 21.32 -33.68 -32.64
CA LEU A 18 21.73 -33.95 -31.26
C LEU A 18 20.59 -33.52 -30.34
N THR A 19 19.74 -34.44 -29.96
CA THR A 19 18.75 -34.23 -28.90
C THR A 19 19.48 -34.18 -27.57
N LYS A 20 19.74 -32.98 -27.07
CA LYS A 20 20.19 -32.77 -25.68
C LYS A 20 18.97 -32.93 -24.77
N GLY A 21 18.96 -33.99 -23.96
CA GLY A 21 17.99 -34.15 -22.87
C GLY A 21 18.55 -33.56 -21.58
N PHE A 22 17.68 -32.97 -20.76
CA PHE A 22 18.04 -32.60 -19.39
C PHE A 22 18.31 -33.87 -18.58
N THR A 23 19.38 -33.85 -17.79
CA THR A 23 19.69 -34.90 -16.83
C THR A 23 18.77 -34.77 -15.61
N LEU A 24 18.45 -35.89 -14.96
CA LEU A 24 17.64 -35.88 -13.72
C LEU A 24 18.30 -35.04 -12.61
N ILE A 25 19.64 -35.01 -12.58
CA ILE A 25 20.40 -34.23 -11.59
C ILE A 25 20.30 -32.72 -11.85
N GLU A 26 20.27 -32.28 -13.10
CA GLU A 26 20.07 -30.86 -13.44
C GLU A 26 18.70 -30.38 -12.95
N LEU A 27 17.65 -31.19 -13.11
CA LEU A 27 16.32 -30.83 -12.61
C LEU A 27 16.28 -30.82 -11.08
N LEU A 28 16.94 -31.78 -10.42
CA LEU A 28 16.97 -31.91 -8.97
C LEU A 28 17.63 -30.70 -8.30
N VAL A 29 18.74 -30.21 -8.83
CA VAL A 29 19.44 -29.02 -8.30
C VAL A 29 18.61 -27.76 -8.52
N VAL A 30 17.85 -27.65 -9.61
CA VAL A 30 17.01 -26.47 -9.88
C VAL A 30 15.86 -26.38 -8.87
N ILE A 31 15.15 -27.48 -8.63
CA ILE A 31 14.03 -27.45 -7.67
C ILE A 31 14.51 -27.23 -6.23
N SER A 32 15.73 -27.70 -5.89
CA SER A 32 16.29 -27.47 -4.56
C SER A 32 16.65 -26.00 -4.34
N ILE A 33 17.24 -25.33 -5.34
CA ILE A 33 17.54 -23.89 -5.29
C ILE A 33 16.24 -23.07 -5.24
N ILE A 34 15.25 -23.41 -6.07
CA ILE A 34 13.94 -22.73 -6.04
C ILE A 34 13.28 -22.90 -4.67
N GLY A 35 13.35 -24.09 -4.06
CA GLY A 35 12.82 -24.32 -2.71
C GLY A 35 13.47 -23.44 -1.65
N ILE A 36 14.79 -23.28 -1.69
CA ILE A 36 15.53 -22.40 -0.77
C ILE A 36 15.10 -20.94 -0.97
N LEU A 37 15.12 -20.44 -2.22
CA LEU A 37 14.74 -19.05 -2.52
C LEU A 37 13.27 -18.76 -2.16
N ALA A 38 12.36 -19.70 -2.45
CA ALA A 38 10.94 -19.56 -2.13
C ALA A 38 10.69 -19.46 -0.62
N SER A 39 11.39 -20.26 0.20
CA SER A 39 11.24 -20.21 1.66
C SER A 39 11.66 -18.87 2.25
N LEU A 40 12.75 -18.27 1.75
CA LEU A 40 13.22 -16.94 2.16
C LEU A 40 12.28 -15.82 1.69
N ALA A 41 11.71 -15.94 0.48
CA ALA A 41 10.79 -14.93 -0.05
C ALA A 41 9.50 -14.84 0.79
N LEU A 42 8.96 -15.99 1.24
CA LEU A 42 7.72 -16.04 2.02
C LEU A 42 7.84 -15.35 3.39
N THR A 43 8.98 -15.47 4.07
CA THR A 43 9.17 -14.85 5.39
C THR A 43 9.25 -13.32 5.31
N SER A 44 9.80 -12.77 4.23
CA SER A 44 9.91 -11.32 4.03
C SER A 44 8.61 -10.67 3.53
N TYR A 45 7.81 -11.39 2.73
CA TYR A 45 6.63 -10.85 2.06
C TYR A 45 5.59 -10.24 3.01
N GLY A 46 5.32 -10.91 4.15
CA GLY A 46 4.32 -10.44 5.12
C GLY A 46 4.67 -9.08 5.74
N GLY A 47 5.95 -8.85 6.07
CA GLY A 47 6.40 -7.58 6.65
C GLY A 47 6.33 -6.42 5.66
N ALA A 48 6.72 -6.66 4.40
CA ALA A 48 6.66 -5.66 3.34
C ALA A 48 5.21 -5.20 3.06
N GLN A 49 4.26 -6.14 3.04
CA GLN A 49 2.84 -5.79 2.87
C GLN A 49 2.30 -4.93 4.02
N LYS A 50 2.67 -5.22 5.27
CA LYS A 50 2.28 -4.41 6.43
C LYS A 50 2.80 -2.97 6.30
N GLN A 51 4.08 -2.80 5.97
CA GLN A 51 4.68 -1.48 5.77
C GLN A 51 4.04 -0.70 4.60
N ALA A 52 3.68 -1.40 3.51
CA ALA A 52 2.97 -0.78 2.39
C ALA A 52 1.59 -0.26 2.82
N ARG A 53 0.82 -1.05 3.59
CA ARG A 53 -0.47 -0.61 4.14
C ARG A 53 -0.32 0.52 5.14
N ASP A 54 0.68 0.47 6.02
CA ASP A 54 0.97 1.58 6.93
C ASP A 54 1.35 2.86 6.21
N THR A 55 2.09 2.77 5.10
CA THR A 55 2.39 3.91 4.23
C THR A 55 1.13 4.48 3.58
N GLN A 56 0.23 3.61 3.11
CA GLN A 56 -1.07 4.00 2.58
C GLN A 56 -1.89 4.74 3.64
N ARG A 57 -1.99 4.22 4.87
CA ARG A 57 -2.68 4.88 6.00
C ARG A 57 -2.16 6.29 6.25
N ARG A 58 -0.83 6.48 6.22
CA ARG A 58 -0.21 7.81 6.40
C ARG A 58 -0.59 8.77 5.28
N SER A 59 -0.61 8.29 4.03
CA SER A 59 -1.06 9.06 2.87
C SER A 59 -2.53 9.45 3.02
N ASP A 60 -3.37 8.52 3.44
CA ASP A 60 -4.81 8.72 3.62
C ASP A 60 -5.12 9.77 4.69
N LEU A 61 -4.46 9.73 5.85
CA LEU A 61 -4.53 10.79 6.86
C LEU A 61 -4.09 12.15 6.30
N GLY A 62 -3.11 12.18 5.39
CA GLY A 62 -2.72 13.38 4.67
C GLY A 62 -3.83 13.93 3.75
N GLN A 63 -4.59 13.06 3.10
CA GLN A 63 -5.75 13.47 2.30
C GLN A 63 -6.85 14.08 3.17
N TYR A 64 -7.17 13.45 4.31
CA TYR A 64 -8.12 14.01 5.27
C TYR A 64 -7.67 15.36 5.81
N ARG A 65 -6.38 15.51 6.16
CA ARG A 65 -5.82 16.79 6.59
C ARG A 65 -6.08 17.86 5.53
N ASN A 66 -5.74 17.61 4.27
CA ASN A 66 -5.94 18.58 3.21
C ASN A 66 -7.42 18.97 3.03
N GLY A 67 -8.34 18.00 3.17
CA GLY A 67 -9.78 18.27 3.16
C GLY A 67 -10.24 19.13 4.34
N LEU A 68 -9.70 18.90 5.54
CA LEU A 68 -9.95 19.71 6.74
C LEU A 68 -9.40 21.13 6.60
N GLU A 69 -8.21 21.30 6.03
CA GLU A 69 -7.65 22.63 5.72
C GLU A 69 -8.53 23.40 4.73
N ALA A 70 -9.01 22.72 3.68
CA ALA A 70 -9.93 23.31 2.70
C ALA A 70 -11.28 23.69 3.33
N TYR A 71 -11.80 22.85 4.23
CA TYR A 71 -12.98 23.16 5.03
C TYR A 71 -12.74 24.41 5.88
N ALA A 72 -11.65 24.46 6.64
CA ALA A 72 -11.33 25.57 7.54
C ALA A 72 -11.18 26.88 6.76
N ALA A 73 -10.56 26.85 5.57
CA ALA A 73 -10.45 28.01 4.69
C ALA A 73 -11.83 28.62 4.32
N SER A 74 -12.88 27.79 4.27
CA SER A 74 -14.26 28.22 3.98
C SER A 74 -15.09 28.50 5.24
N ASN A 75 -14.60 28.13 6.42
CA ASN A 75 -15.32 28.18 7.70
C ASN A 75 -14.55 28.98 8.75
N ASN A 76 -14.15 30.21 8.42
CA ASN A 76 -13.50 31.15 9.34
C ASN A 76 -12.20 30.63 9.99
N GLY A 77 -11.51 29.69 9.35
CA GLY A 77 -10.31 29.05 9.89
C GLY A 77 -10.59 28.00 10.97
N LEU A 78 -11.85 27.58 11.13
CA LEU A 78 -12.27 26.60 12.13
C LEU A 78 -12.52 25.23 11.51
N TYR A 79 -12.11 24.20 12.24
CA TYR A 79 -12.32 22.81 11.91
C TYR A 79 -13.63 22.27 12.51
N PRO A 80 -14.20 21.17 11.97
CA PRO A 80 -15.38 20.54 12.55
C PRO A 80 -15.16 20.14 14.01
N VAL A 81 -16.11 20.48 14.90
CA VAL A 81 -15.93 20.24 16.33
C VAL A 81 -16.36 18.83 16.72
N HIS A 82 -15.40 18.03 17.21
CA HIS A 82 -15.63 16.69 17.77
C HIS A 82 -14.74 16.47 18.99
N ALA A 83 -15.34 16.58 20.19
CA ALA A 83 -14.62 16.49 21.47
C ALA A 83 -14.12 15.08 21.83
N ALA A 84 -14.52 14.06 21.06
CA ALA A 84 -14.13 12.66 21.23
C ALA A 84 -13.77 12.06 19.87
N ALA A 85 -13.15 10.87 19.90
CA ALA A 85 -12.77 10.13 18.70
C ALA A 85 -13.98 9.95 17.77
N TYR A 86 -13.91 10.60 16.61
CA TYR A 86 -14.91 10.56 15.57
C TYR A 86 -14.39 9.79 14.36
N ASP A 87 -15.20 8.89 13.83
CA ASP A 87 -14.86 8.14 12.62
C ASP A 87 -14.92 9.05 11.40
N THR A 88 -13.78 9.25 10.74
CA THR A 88 -13.65 10.13 9.57
C THR A 88 -14.51 9.71 8.39
N SER A 89 -14.95 8.45 8.28
CA SER A 89 -15.90 8.02 7.25
C SER A 89 -17.23 8.79 7.31
N GLY A 90 -17.62 9.24 8.51
CA GLY A 90 -18.80 10.09 8.73
C GLY A 90 -18.66 11.51 8.17
N PHE A 91 -17.45 11.94 7.81
CA PHE A 91 -17.25 13.21 7.11
C PHE A 91 -17.58 13.15 5.62
N CYS A 92 -17.68 11.94 5.05
CA CYS A 92 -18.08 11.72 3.67
C CYS A 92 -19.55 11.31 3.56
N GLY A 93 -20.03 11.08 2.34
CA GLY A 93 -21.40 10.60 2.10
C GLY A 93 -22.49 11.59 2.52
N GLY A 94 -22.22 12.89 2.41
CA GLY A 94 -23.09 13.97 2.86
C GLY A 94 -22.64 14.65 4.16
N GLY A 95 -21.55 14.18 4.78
CA GLY A 95 -20.90 14.85 5.89
C GLY A 95 -20.22 16.17 5.51
N VAL A 96 -19.63 16.83 6.52
CA VAL A 96 -19.06 18.19 6.40
C VAL A 96 -17.89 18.30 5.42
N LEU A 97 -17.18 17.20 5.12
CA LEU A 97 -16.08 17.18 4.15
C LEU A 97 -16.49 16.73 2.75
N SER A 98 -17.77 16.43 2.51
CA SER A 98 -18.25 15.94 1.21
C SER A 98 -17.97 16.88 0.03
N SER A 99 -17.81 18.18 0.27
CA SER A 99 -17.45 19.19 -0.75
C SER A 99 -15.94 19.45 -0.86
N TYR A 100 -15.15 18.95 0.08
CA TYR A 100 -13.72 19.23 0.20
C TYR A 100 -12.84 17.99 -0.05
N LEU A 101 -13.45 16.81 -0.08
CA LEU A 101 -12.79 15.53 -0.33
C LEU A 101 -13.62 14.73 -1.35
N SER A 102 -12.99 14.30 -2.45
CA SER A 102 -13.68 13.60 -3.55
C SER A 102 -14.21 12.22 -3.16
N SER A 103 -13.55 11.56 -2.22
CA SER A 103 -13.93 10.26 -1.67
C SER A 103 -13.19 10.02 -0.36
N CYS A 104 -13.83 9.40 0.63
CA CYS A 104 -13.14 8.96 1.84
C CYS A 104 -12.24 7.76 1.53
N PRO A 105 -10.91 7.86 1.72
CA PRO A 105 -10.05 6.69 1.68
C PRO A 105 -10.46 5.72 2.81
N PRO A 106 -10.80 4.45 2.49
CA PRO A 106 -10.99 3.41 3.49
C PRO A 106 -9.65 2.84 3.93
N ASP A 107 -9.58 2.31 5.15
CA ASP A 107 -8.39 1.58 5.59
C ASP A 107 -8.11 0.37 4.68
N PRO A 108 -6.85 0.07 4.33
CA PRO A 108 -6.49 -1.11 3.55
C PRO A 108 -6.94 -2.43 4.18
N ILE A 109 -7.24 -2.44 5.48
CA ILE A 109 -7.89 -3.53 6.19
C ILE A 109 -9.22 -2.99 6.73
N THR A 110 -10.34 -3.55 6.25
CA THR A 110 -11.70 -3.07 6.54
C THR A 110 -12.13 -3.12 8.01
N THR A 111 -11.30 -3.65 8.90
CA THR A 111 -11.56 -3.72 10.35
C THR A 111 -11.14 -2.44 11.09
N ASN A 112 -10.33 -1.59 10.46
CA ASN A 112 -9.83 -0.36 11.08
C ASN A 112 -10.44 0.87 10.40
N THR A 113 -10.59 1.95 11.16
CA THR A 113 -11.01 3.25 10.64
C THR A 113 -10.07 4.34 11.14
N TYR A 114 -10.13 5.50 10.48
CA TYR A 114 -9.34 6.65 10.89
C TYR A 114 -10.17 7.56 11.79
N TYR A 115 -9.51 8.08 12.81
CA TYR A 115 -10.16 8.89 13.84
C TYR A 115 -9.74 10.34 13.76
N TYR A 116 -10.69 11.20 14.11
CA TYR A 116 -10.55 12.64 14.22
C TYR A 116 -10.99 13.10 15.60
N ILE A 117 -10.25 14.04 16.20
CA ILE A 117 -10.61 14.73 17.43
C ILE A 117 -10.23 16.20 17.27
N SER A 118 -11.10 17.11 17.72
CA SER A 118 -10.79 18.53 17.83
C SER A 118 -10.85 19.02 19.27
N ASP A 119 -10.30 20.21 19.51
CA ASP A 119 -10.65 20.98 20.69
C ASP A 119 -12.10 21.52 20.59
N ALA A 120 -12.61 22.04 21.71
CA ALA A 120 -13.96 22.60 21.77
C ALA A 120 -14.15 23.84 20.88
N GLY A 121 -13.06 24.56 20.57
CA GLY A 121 -13.08 25.73 19.69
C GLY A 121 -12.96 25.40 18.21
N GLY A 122 -12.64 24.15 17.84
CA GLY A 122 -12.33 23.80 16.45
C GLY A 122 -11.08 24.51 15.92
N THR A 123 -10.17 24.92 16.80
CA THR A 123 -8.93 25.62 16.45
C THR A 123 -7.77 24.65 16.21
N LYS A 124 -7.84 23.47 16.83
CA LYS A 124 -6.85 22.42 16.75
C LYS A 124 -7.56 21.10 16.49
N PHE A 125 -6.94 20.26 15.68
CA PHE A 125 -7.34 18.87 15.55
C PHE A 125 -6.14 17.92 15.55
N ILE A 126 -6.46 16.66 15.79
CA ILE A 126 -5.60 15.51 15.59
C ILE A 126 -6.35 14.45 14.78
N LEU A 127 -5.69 13.93 13.76
CA LEU A 127 -6.08 12.76 13.00
C LEU A 127 -5.18 11.60 13.37
N TYR A 128 -5.69 10.39 13.50
CA TYR A 128 -4.83 9.23 13.74
C TYR A 128 -5.41 7.91 13.21
N ALA A 129 -4.53 6.94 13.02
CA ALA A 129 -4.83 5.58 12.60
C ALA A 129 -3.96 4.58 13.36
N ASN A 130 -4.47 3.37 13.56
CA ASN A 130 -3.65 2.25 14.03
C ASN A 130 -2.72 1.77 12.91
N LEU A 131 -1.48 1.47 13.26
CA LEU A 131 -0.51 0.86 12.36
C LEU A 131 -0.42 -0.66 12.61
N GLU A 132 0.09 -1.40 11.64
CA GLU A 132 0.34 -2.84 11.78
C GLU A 132 1.74 -3.16 12.31
N THR A 133 2.71 -2.26 12.06
CA THR A 133 4.09 -2.42 12.54
C THR A 133 4.38 -1.67 13.83
N ASP A 134 3.56 -0.68 14.17
CA ASP A 134 3.69 0.19 15.33
C ASP A 134 2.29 0.41 15.95
N TYR A 135 2.16 1.29 16.94
CA TYR A 135 0.88 1.57 17.59
C TYR A 135 -0.01 2.50 16.75
N TYR A 136 0.26 3.81 16.79
CA TYR A 136 -0.54 4.80 16.07
C TYR A 136 0.34 5.72 15.24
N TRP A 137 -0.18 6.16 14.10
CA TRP A 137 0.31 7.34 13.39
C TRP A 137 -0.68 8.48 13.59
N TYR A 138 -0.19 9.66 13.94
CA TYR A 138 -1.03 10.83 14.10
C TYR A 138 -0.55 12.01 13.26
N VAL A 139 -1.49 12.89 12.93
CA VAL A 139 -1.29 14.11 12.16
C VAL A 139 -2.03 15.24 12.86
N CYS A 140 -1.32 16.30 13.20
CA CYS A 140 -1.86 17.50 13.85
C CYS A 140 -2.25 18.57 12.84
N SER A 141 -3.19 19.43 13.23
CA SER A 141 -3.52 20.70 12.56
C SER A 141 -2.29 21.60 12.28
N THR A 142 -1.26 21.55 13.11
CA THR A 142 0.00 22.30 12.91
C THR A 142 0.90 21.72 11.81
N GLY A 143 0.51 20.62 11.18
CA GLY A 143 1.30 19.92 10.17
C GLY A 143 2.29 18.89 10.75
N LYS A 144 2.48 18.84 12.08
CA LYS A 144 3.30 17.81 12.73
C LYS A 144 2.65 16.43 12.56
N SER A 145 3.44 15.44 12.17
CA SER A 145 3.01 14.04 12.10
C SER A 145 4.11 13.13 12.66
N ASP A 146 3.73 12.17 13.49
CA ASP A 146 4.65 11.21 14.08
C ASP A 146 3.92 9.94 14.50
N LYS A 147 4.68 8.94 14.96
CA LYS A 147 4.14 7.74 15.60
C LYS A 147 4.09 7.86 17.12
N THR A 148 3.18 7.13 17.75
CA THR A 148 3.21 6.98 19.21
C THR A 148 4.21 5.90 19.63
N VAL A 149 4.77 6.06 20.83
CA VAL A 149 5.67 5.08 21.46
C VAL A 149 4.94 4.11 22.39
N THR A 150 3.66 4.38 22.69
CA THR A 150 2.80 3.53 23.53
C THR A 150 1.49 3.21 22.82
N ASP A 151 0.83 2.14 23.28
CA ASP A 151 -0.55 1.79 22.94
C ASP A 151 -1.54 2.68 23.69
N THR A 152 -1.39 3.98 23.56
CA THR A 152 -2.33 4.95 24.09
C THR A 152 -2.80 5.77 22.91
N ALA A 153 -4.11 5.74 22.66
CA ALA A 153 -4.70 6.48 21.54
C ALA A 153 -4.32 7.97 21.65
N PRO A 154 -3.83 8.58 20.55
CA PRO A 154 -3.55 10.00 20.52
C PRO A 154 -4.78 10.83 20.88
N ASN A 155 -4.55 11.94 21.57
CA ASN A 155 -5.60 12.89 21.90
C ASN A 155 -5.14 14.32 21.58
N ILE A 156 -6.01 15.30 21.80
CA ILE A 156 -5.70 16.69 21.45
C ILE A 156 -4.44 17.24 22.13
N ALA A 157 -4.08 16.74 23.32
CA ALA A 157 -2.89 17.14 24.05
C ALA A 157 -1.60 16.51 23.51
N THR A 158 -1.69 15.51 22.62
CA THR A 158 -0.53 14.95 21.89
C THR A 158 0.02 15.94 20.86
N CYS A 159 -0.83 16.86 20.38
CA CYS A 159 -0.44 17.90 19.44
C CYS A 159 0.03 19.18 20.16
N PRO A 160 1.03 19.91 19.61
CA PRO A 160 1.50 21.18 20.17
C PRO A 160 0.46 22.31 20.08
#